data_AF-C5C0R1-F1
#
_entry.id   AF-C5C0R1-F1
#
_cell.length_a   1.000
_cell.length_b   1.000
_cell.length_c   1.000
_cell.angle_alpha   90.00
_cell.angle_beta   90.00
_cell.angle_gamma   90.00
#
_symmetry.space_group_name_H-M   'P 1'
#
loop_
_entity.id
_entity.type
_entity.pdbx_description
1 polymer ?
#
loop_
_entity_poly.entity_id
_entity_poly.type
_entity_poly.pdbx_seq_one_letter_code
_entity_poly.pdbx_strand_id
1 'polypeptide(L)'
;MTAPPVDSLRVGVQAGATRHDVVVAPHASVGALVGAIGVDPRAAGLRVVASDGRVLELDAELGDAVATGALVHVVTTAPRAPARSGRRDGGRAAKARADRGAPWWVLAAGLGVVAAGVAGWSVLDGTGPERDLALLAAALLFLAALVTALAAPPVGRAGGAALAAAPLLAFAAGCLAVDPTAYAAGQLGVVVGLLGASLAVALRYVTTYRRRPDAAAAPGVVLALTLVGTALASVGLLAGFPGASAAAVLLGAMPLVLRALPSLSIDVPDALLLDVGVVQRTAGSVREPAARPPGRVRAASVRHAVRTAQARRHTGALVVAVLAPVLGAVTLAGSAAPASAPLVDRLAAYAALAVVAAVAIAFALGPRTARGIIPTVAPRLAAFALLVELAIAVGWSDGLDVAVAPAAFVMIGAGLLAAAWVRPFASGWRSVRWSRTADILESTAVVLAAPLGLVAAGVVAAMRLLASG
;
A
#
# COMPACT_ATOMS: atom_id res chain seq x y z
N MET A 1 -17.78 -60.81 -11.82
CA MET A 1 -17.73 -59.74 -12.84
C MET A 1 -17.95 -58.41 -12.16
N THR A 2 -16.87 -57.71 -11.82
CA THR A 2 -16.91 -56.36 -11.25
C THR A 2 -17.08 -55.35 -12.39
N ALA A 3 -18.13 -54.54 -12.34
CA ALA A 3 -18.34 -53.47 -13.31
C ALA A 3 -17.12 -52.53 -13.37
N PRO A 4 -16.73 -52.04 -14.55
CA PRO A 4 -15.63 -51.09 -14.66
C PRO A 4 -15.94 -49.83 -13.85
N PRO A 5 -14.94 -49.16 -13.25
CA PRO A 5 -15.16 -47.89 -12.56
C PRO A 5 -15.73 -46.90 -13.56
N VAL A 6 -16.94 -46.40 -13.29
CA VAL A 6 -17.54 -45.34 -14.08
C VAL A 6 -16.77 -44.07 -13.75
N ASP A 7 -15.87 -43.66 -14.64
CA ASP A 7 -15.24 -42.34 -14.56
C ASP A 7 -16.37 -41.31 -14.46
N SER A 8 -16.37 -40.55 -13.36
CA SER A 8 -17.42 -39.60 -13.03
C SER A 8 -16.80 -38.25 -12.68
N LEU A 9 -17.31 -37.21 -13.34
CA LEU A 9 -16.88 -35.84 -13.20
C LEU A 9 -17.82 -35.13 -12.23
N ARG A 10 -17.28 -34.55 -11.16
CA ARG A 10 -18.04 -33.70 -10.22
C ARG A 10 -17.92 -32.26 -10.68
N VAL A 11 -19.02 -31.60 -11.02
CA VAL A 11 -19.01 -30.21 -11.51
C VAL A 11 -20.08 -29.41 -10.77
N GLY A 12 -19.72 -28.22 -10.31
CA GLY A 12 -20.69 -27.27 -9.78
C GLY A 12 -21.20 -26.36 -10.89
N VAL A 13 -22.51 -26.30 -11.10
CA VAL A 13 -23.14 -25.42 -12.09
C VAL A 13 -23.87 -24.29 -11.38
N GLN A 14 -23.53 -23.05 -11.74
CA GLN A 14 -24.16 -21.86 -11.22
C GLN A 14 -25.05 -21.22 -12.29
N ALA A 15 -26.38 -21.30 -12.08
CA ALA A 15 -27.39 -20.69 -12.93
C ALA A 15 -28.02 -19.50 -12.20
N GLY A 16 -27.57 -18.29 -12.52
CA GLY A 16 -27.99 -17.09 -11.79
C GLY A 16 -27.65 -17.14 -10.30
N ALA A 17 -28.66 -17.20 -9.43
CA ALA A 17 -28.50 -17.24 -7.97
C ALA A 17 -28.45 -18.66 -7.40
N THR A 18 -28.79 -19.69 -8.18
CA THR A 18 -28.80 -21.09 -7.72
C THR A 18 -27.50 -21.79 -8.11
N ARG A 19 -27.07 -22.70 -7.24
CA ARG A 19 -25.93 -23.58 -7.46
C ARG A 19 -26.39 -25.03 -7.40
N HIS A 20 -25.99 -25.82 -8.39
CA HIS A 20 -26.27 -27.24 -8.50
C HIS A 20 -24.94 -27.98 -8.55
N ASP A 21 -24.65 -28.83 -7.58
CA ASP A 21 -23.48 -29.71 -7.66
C ASP A 21 -23.91 -31.04 -8.28
N VAL A 22 -23.36 -31.36 -9.45
CA VAL A 22 -23.81 -32.47 -10.30
C VAL A 22 -22.65 -33.44 -10.54
N VAL A 23 -22.97 -34.74 -10.58
CA VAL A 23 -22.05 -35.80 -11.00
C VAL A 23 -22.47 -36.24 -12.40
N VAL A 24 -21.57 -36.09 -13.37
CA VAL A 24 -21.83 -36.37 -14.79
C VAL A 24 -20.76 -37.27 -15.38
N ALA A 25 -21.11 -38.00 -16.43
CA ALA A 25 -20.12 -38.77 -17.19
C ALA A 25 -19.18 -37.79 -17.94
N PRO A 26 -17.88 -38.10 -18.09
CA PRO A 26 -16.91 -37.26 -18.80
C PRO A 26 -17.33 -36.98 -20.25
N HIS A 27 -17.97 -37.95 -20.89
CA HIS A 27 -18.43 -37.86 -22.29
C HIS A 27 -19.76 -37.12 -22.44
N ALA A 28 -20.37 -36.68 -21.34
CA ALA A 28 -21.57 -35.86 -21.43
C ALA A 28 -21.22 -34.51 -22.07
N SER A 29 -22.10 -34.00 -22.93
CA SER A 29 -21.93 -32.67 -23.50
C SER A 29 -22.28 -31.59 -22.48
N VAL A 30 -21.65 -30.42 -22.62
CA VAL A 30 -21.97 -29.24 -21.79
C VAL A 30 -23.46 -28.87 -21.91
N GLY A 31 -24.06 -29.01 -23.09
CA GLY A 31 -25.48 -28.78 -23.32
C GLY A 31 -26.39 -29.77 -22.59
N ALA A 32 -25.98 -31.04 -22.48
CA ALA A 32 -26.72 -32.04 -21.70
C ALA A 32 -26.71 -31.72 -20.20
N LEU A 33 -25.58 -31.25 -19.67
CA LEU A 33 -25.47 -30.78 -18.29
C LEU A 33 -26.39 -29.59 -18.01
N VAL A 34 -26.44 -28.61 -18.92
CA VAL A 34 -27.34 -27.45 -18.81
C VAL A 34 -28.81 -27.87 -18.87
N GLY A 35 -29.16 -28.79 -19.78
CA GLY A 35 -30.50 -29.36 -19.86
C GLY A 35 -30.91 -30.10 -18.58
N ALA A 36 -29.98 -30.85 -17.99
CA ALA A 36 -30.23 -31.62 -16.77
C ALA A 36 -30.55 -30.76 -15.53
N ILE A 37 -30.06 -29.51 -15.50
CA ILE A 37 -30.38 -28.54 -14.43
C ILE A 37 -31.63 -27.71 -14.73
N GLY A 38 -32.39 -28.05 -15.78
CA GLY A 38 -33.65 -27.40 -16.13
C GLY A 38 -33.51 -26.07 -16.87
N VAL A 39 -32.33 -25.78 -17.43
CA VAL A 39 -32.11 -24.61 -18.29
C VAL A 39 -32.17 -25.08 -19.75
N ASP A 40 -32.94 -24.41 -20.58
CA ASP A 40 -32.99 -24.73 -22.01
C ASP A 40 -31.65 -24.38 -22.68
N PRO A 41 -30.86 -25.37 -23.15
CA PRO A 41 -29.57 -25.12 -23.79
C PRO A 41 -29.71 -24.35 -25.11
N ARG A 42 -30.92 -24.30 -25.70
CA ARG A 42 -31.21 -23.54 -26.93
C ARG A 42 -31.78 -22.15 -26.65
N ALA A 43 -31.88 -21.74 -25.39
CA ALA A 43 -32.34 -20.41 -25.04
C ALA A 43 -31.47 -19.34 -25.71
N ALA A 44 -32.12 -18.40 -26.42
CA ALA A 44 -31.42 -17.34 -27.13
C ALA A 44 -30.54 -16.51 -26.17
N GLY A 45 -29.24 -16.40 -26.50
CA GLY A 45 -28.27 -15.67 -25.69
C GLY A 45 -27.69 -16.45 -24.50
N LEU A 46 -27.97 -17.75 -24.37
CA LEU A 46 -27.32 -18.58 -23.38
C LEU A 46 -25.81 -18.72 -23.69
N ARG A 47 -24.96 -18.52 -22.69
CA ARG A 47 -23.54 -18.83 -22.74
C ARG A 47 -23.14 -19.60 -21.49
N VAL A 48 -22.40 -20.67 -21.70
CA VAL A 48 -21.79 -21.46 -20.63
C VAL A 48 -20.33 -21.05 -20.53
N VAL A 49 -19.88 -20.69 -19.33
CA VAL A 49 -18.54 -20.14 -19.12
C VAL A 49 -17.87 -20.88 -17.98
N ALA A 50 -16.64 -21.33 -18.19
CA ALA A 50 -15.82 -21.88 -17.12
C ALA A 50 -15.37 -20.78 -16.14
N SER A 51 -14.89 -21.19 -14.96
CA SER A 51 -14.42 -20.27 -13.91
C SER A 51 -13.27 -19.34 -14.34
N ASP A 52 -12.52 -19.72 -15.36
CA ASP A 52 -11.42 -18.94 -15.96
C ASP A 52 -11.89 -17.91 -17.00
N GLY A 53 -13.19 -17.87 -17.30
CA GLY A 53 -13.79 -16.98 -18.28
C GLY A 53 -13.83 -17.54 -19.70
N ARG A 54 -13.36 -18.77 -19.94
CA ARG A 54 -13.46 -19.44 -21.24
C ARG A 54 -14.90 -19.81 -21.52
N VAL A 55 -15.40 -19.45 -22.70
CA VAL A 55 -16.72 -19.89 -23.16
C VAL A 55 -16.62 -21.37 -23.54
N LEU A 56 -17.49 -22.19 -22.96
CA LEU A 56 -17.60 -23.59 -23.27
C LEU A 56 -18.61 -23.78 -24.39
N GLU A 57 -18.23 -24.50 -25.43
CA GLU A 57 -19.16 -24.90 -26.48
C GLU A 57 -20.13 -25.95 -25.93
N LEU A 58 -21.41 -25.84 -26.31
CA LEU A 58 -22.47 -26.72 -25.79
C LEU A 58 -22.27 -28.18 -26.23
N ASP A 59 -21.60 -28.39 -27.37
CA ASP A 59 -21.35 -29.72 -27.92
C ASP A 59 -20.02 -30.33 -27.45
N ALA A 60 -19.20 -29.57 -26.71
CA ALA A 60 -17.94 -30.07 -26.18
C ALA A 60 -18.18 -31.10 -25.07
N GLU A 61 -17.34 -32.13 -25.03
CA GLU A 61 -17.32 -33.11 -23.95
C GLU A 61 -16.79 -32.50 -22.66
N LEU A 62 -17.47 -32.80 -21.55
CA LEU A 62 -17.15 -32.26 -20.24
C LEU A 62 -15.76 -32.66 -19.73
N GLY A 63 -15.30 -33.88 -20.05
CA GLY A 63 -13.99 -34.40 -19.67
C GLY A 63 -12.81 -33.63 -20.27
N ASP A 64 -12.98 -33.13 -21.50
CA ASP A 64 -11.96 -32.33 -22.20
C ASP A 64 -12.11 -30.82 -21.90
N ALA A 65 -13.35 -30.39 -21.65
CA ALA A 65 -13.66 -29.00 -21.40
C ALA A 65 -13.36 -28.55 -19.97
N VAL A 66 -13.49 -29.45 -18.98
CA VAL A 66 -13.54 -29.07 -17.58
C VAL A 66 -12.96 -30.14 -16.64
N ALA A 67 -12.13 -29.74 -15.68
CA ALA A 67 -11.61 -30.63 -14.64
C ALA A 67 -12.64 -30.96 -13.54
N THR A 68 -12.47 -32.10 -12.87
CA THR A 68 -13.26 -32.46 -11.68
C THR A 68 -13.15 -31.37 -10.61
N GLY A 69 -14.30 -30.97 -10.06
CA GLY A 69 -14.44 -29.93 -9.04
C GLY A 69 -14.57 -28.51 -9.59
N ALA A 70 -14.55 -28.33 -10.91
CA ALA A 70 -14.70 -27.02 -11.51
C ALA A 70 -16.12 -26.45 -11.38
N LEU A 71 -16.19 -25.12 -11.40
CA LEU A 71 -17.44 -24.38 -11.43
C LEU A 71 -17.73 -23.85 -12.84
N VAL A 72 -18.93 -24.14 -13.33
CA VAL A 72 -19.44 -23.74 -14.64
C VAL A 72 -20.58 -22.74 -14.44
N HIS A 73 -20.52 -21.61 -15.12
CA HIS A 73 -21.50 -20.54 -15.02
C HIS A 73 -22.41 -20.54 -16.24
N VAL A 74 -23.72 -20.58 -16.00
CA VAL A 74 -24.74 -20.46 -17.04
C VAL A 74 -25.26 -19.03 -17.03
N VAL A 75 -24.94 -18.29 -18.10
CA VAL A 75 -25.24 -16.85 -18.22
C VAL A 75 -26.15 -16.65 -19.42
N THR A 76 -27.35 -16.14 -19.19
CA THR A 76 -28.21 -15.65 -20.28
C THR A 76 -27.85 -14.21 -20.59
N THR A 77 -27.32 -13.93 -21.78
CA THR A 77 -27.28 -12.56 -22.32
C THR A 77 -28.70 -12.18 -22.69
N ALA A 78 -29.47 -11.69 -21.73
CA ALA A 78 -30.74 -11.05 -22.06
C ALA A 78 -30.43 -9.89 -23.05
N PRO A 79 -31.18 -9.73 -24.16
CA PRO A 79 -31.19 -8.45 -24.85
C PRO A 79 -31.49 -7.41 -23.78
N ARG A 80 -30.67 -6.35 -23.71
CA ARG A 80 -30.80 -5.30 -22.71
C ARG A 80 -32.25 -4.80 -22.74
N ALA A 81 -33.08 -5.27 -21.82
CA ALA A 81 -34.29 -4.56 -21.47
C ALA A 81 -33.82 -3.14 -21.11
N PRO A 82 -34.45 -2.07 -21.64
CA PRO A 82 -34.13 -0.72 -21.24
C PRO A 82 -34.45 -0.61 -19.75
N ALA A 83 -33.45 -0.90 -18.92
CA ALA A 83 -33.52 -0.78 -17.48
C ALA A 83 -33.91 0.66 -17.22
N ARG A 84 -35.11 0.87 -16.63
CA ARG A 84 -35.66 2.15 -16.17
C ARG A 84 -34.53 3.15 -15.93
N SER A 85 -34.35 4.04 -16.89
CA SER A 85 -33.15 4.85 -17.09
C SER A 85 -32.89 5.84 -15.94
N GLY A 86 -33.89 6.11 -15.10
CA GLY A 86 -33.78 7.05 -13.98
C GLY A 86 -32.64 6.78 -12.99
N ARG A 87 -32.25 5.52 -12.76
CA ARG A 87 -31.15 5.20 -11.81
C ARG A 87 -29.77 5.17 -12.46
N ARG A 88 -29.69 4.88 -13.76
CA ARG A 88 -28.44 4.94 -14.54
C ARG A 88 -28.10 6.37 -14.96
N ASP A 89 -29.09 7.21 -15.21
CA ASP A 89 -28.87 8.61 -15.55
C ASP A 89 -28.48 9.43 -14.32
N GLY A 90 -29.03 9.12 -13.14
CA GLY A 90 -28.50 9.64 -11.87
C GLY A 90 -27.05 9.23 -11.60
N GLY A 91 -26.69 7.97 -11.88
CA GLY A 91 -25.33 7.45 -11.76
C GLY A 91 -24.35 8.02 -12.81
N ARG A 92 -24.80 8.23 -14.05
CA ARG A 92 -24.03 8.86 -15.13
C ARG A 92 -23.86 10.36 -14.91
N ALA A 93 -24.88 11.06 -14.44
CA ALA A 93 -24.78 12.48 -14.06
C ALA A 93 -23.91 12.67 -12.82
N ALA A 94 -23.98 11.77 -11.83
CA ALA A 94 -23.08 11.76 -10.68
C ALA A 94 -21.63 11.41 -11.08
N LYS A 95 -21.43 10.47 -12.01
CA LYS A 95 -20.12 10.11 -12.56
C LYS A 95 -19.54 11.24 -13.43
N ALA A 96 -20.36 11.89 -14.26
CA ALA A 96 -19.95 13.05 -15.06
C ALA A 96 -19.62 14.26 -14.19
N ARG A 97 -20.35 14.51 -13.09
CA ARG A 97 -19.98 15.52 -12.09
C ARG A 97 -18.69 15.15 -11.33
N ALA A 98 -18.48 13.86 -11.03
CA ALA A 98 -17.24 13.39 -10.40
C ALA A 98 -16.02 13.53 -11.34
N ASP A 99 -16.20 13.30 -12.64
CA ASP A 99 -15.15 13.47 -13.66
C ASP A 99 -14.78 14.95 -13.87
N ARG A 100 -15.74 15.89 -13.76
CA ARG A 100 -15.45 17.35 -13.84
C ARG A 100 -14.63 17.88 -12.65
N GLY A 101 -14.75 17.25 -11.48
CA GLY A 101 -13.95 17.59 -10.29
C GLY A 101 -12.59 16.90 -10.25
N ALA A 102 -12.37 15.84 -11.03
CA ALA A 102 -11.12 15.08 -11.02
C ALA A 102 -9.85 15.89 -11.34
N PRO A 103 -9.81 16.82 -12.33
CA PRO A 103 -8.56 17.46 -12.72
C PRO A 103 -8.01 18.41 -11.64
N TRP A 104 -8.85 19.15 -10.91
CA TRP A 104 -8.36 20.08 -9.90
C TRP A 104 -7.74 19.37 -8.69
N TRP A 105 -8.20 18.17 -8.34
CA TRP A 105 -7.56 17.36 -7.30
C TRP A 105 -6.20 16.83 -7.71
N VAL A 106 -6.05 16.45 -8.98
CA VAL A 106 -4.76 16.04 -9.54
C VAL A 106 -3.80 17.22 -9.59
N LEU A 107 -4.28 18.39 -10.00
CA LEU A 107 -3.49 19.62 -9.99
C LEU A 107 -3.10 20.02 -8.56
N ALA A 108 -4.02 19.97 -7.59
CA ALA A 108 -3.72 20.29 -6.19
C ALA A 108 -2.72 19.28 -5.58
N ALA A 109 -2.84 18.00 -5.90
CA ALA A 109 -1.87 16.99 -5.49
C ALA A 109 -0.51 17.23 -6.15
N GLY A 110 -0.48 17.49 -7.46
CA GLY A 110 0.74 17.79 -8.21
C GLY A 110 1.44 19.05 -7.69
N LEU A 111 0.68 20.11 -7.45
CA LEU A 111 1.17 21.34 -6.81
C LEU A 111 1.71 21.04 -5.41
N GLY A 112 1.00 20.24 -4.61
CA GLY A 112 1.46 19.80 -3.30
C GLY A 112 2.78 19.04 -3.36
N VAL A 113 2.95 18.13 -4.34
CA VAL A 113 4.21 17.40 -4.54
C VAL A 113 5.35 18.36 -4.89
N VAL A 114 5.13 19.27 -5.85
CA VAL A 114 6.14 20.24 -6.27
C VAL A 114 6.49 21.18 -5.12
N ALA A 115 5.50 21.74 -4.43
CA ALA A 115 5.71 22.63 -3.30
C ALA A 115 6.43 21.94 -2.13
N ALA A 116 6.07 20.69 -1.81
CA ALA A 116 6.74 19.93 -0.77
C ALA A 116 8.19 19.60 -1.16
N GLY A 117 8.45 19.27 -2.43
CA GLY A 117 9.79 19.04 -2.94
C GLY A 117 10.66 20.29 -2.89
N VAL A 118 10.14 21.44 -3.33
CA VAL A 118 10.84 22.74 -3.28
C VAL A 118 11.09 23.16 -1.83
N ALA A 119 10.08 23.06 -0.96
CA ALA A 119 10.24 23.41 0.45
C ALA A 119 11.25 22.49 1.16
N GLY A 120 11.23 21.20 0.86
CA GLY A 120 12.21 20.23 1.35
C GLY A 120 13.63 20.55 0.84
N TRP A 121 13.78 20.91 -0.43
CA TRP A 121 15.06 21.33 -0.99
C TRP A 121 15.60 22.59 -0.32
N SER A 122 14.78 23.64 -0.17
CA SER A 122 15.18 24.88 0.50
C SER A 122 15.59 24.67 1.96
N VAL A 123 14.98 23.67 2.62
CA VAL A 123 15.33 23.26 3.98
C VAL A 123 16.71 22.58 4.03
N LEU A 124 17.06 21.78 3.01
CA LEU A 124 18.34 21.07 2.93
C LEU A 124 19.48 21.99 2.50
N ASP A 125 19.23 22.86 1.53
CA ASP A 125 20.24 23.73 0.90
C ASP A 125 20.42 25.05 1.68
N GLY A 126 19.53 25.35 2.64
CA GLY A 126 19.54 26.62 3.38
C GLY A 126 19.23 27.85 2.53
N THR A 127 18.93 27.65 1.24
CA THR A 127 18.59 28.68 0.27
C THR A 127 17.06 28.85 0.23
N GLY A 128 16.57 29.81 1.01
CA GLY A 128 15.16 30.17 1.06
C GLY A 128 14.84 31.37 0.16
N PRO A 129 13.60 31.45 -0.38
CA PRO A 129 13.10 32.73 -0.92
C PRO A 129 13.10 33.80 0.18
N GLU A 130 13.05 35.08 -0.23
CA GLU A 130 12.90 36.20 0.71
C GLU A 130 11.76 35.94 1.70
N ARG A 131 11.97 36.31 2.97
CA ARG A 131 11.11 35.90 4.09
C ARG A 131 9.64 36.24 3.87
N ASP A 132 9.35 37.41 3.32
CA ASP A 132 7.99 37.87 3.07
C ASP A 132 7.29 37.04 1.98
N LEU A 133 8.02 36.67 0.94
CA LEU A 133 7.53 35.79 -0.12
C LEU A 133 7.31 34.36 0.41
N ALA A 134 8.20 33.87 1.27
CA ALA A 134 8.07 32.56 1.92
C ALA A 134 6.80 32.49 2.80
N LEU A 135 6.55 33.53 3.60
CA LEU A 135 5.36 33.63 4.46
C LEU A 135 4.07 33.74 3.64
N LEU A 136 4.07 34.53 2.57
CA LEU A 136 2.92 34.65 1.68
C LEU A 136 2.63 33.31 0.97
N ALA A 137 3.65 32.63 0.47
CA ALA A 137 3.52 31.30 -0.11
C ALA A 137 3.00 30.28 0.92
N ALA A 138 3.54 30.28 2.15
CA ALA A 138 3.08 29.43 3.24
C ALA A 138 1.59 29.66 3.56
N ALA A 139 1.16 30.91 3.65
CA ALA A 139 -0.24 31.26 3.91
C ALA A 139 -1.17 30.78 2.80
N LEU A 140 -0.80 30.98 1.53
CA LEU A 140 -1.59 30.53 0.38
C LEU A 140 -1.67 29.00 0.30
N LEU A 141 -0.56 28.29 0.54
CA LEU A 141 -0.51 26.84 0.58
C LEU A 141 -1.33 26.28 1.74
N PHE A 142 -1.28 26.92 2.92
CA PHE A 142 -2.10 26.54 4.07
C PHE A 142 -3.59 26.72 3.78
N LEU A 143 -3.97 27.84 3.16
CA LEU A 143 -5.35 28.08 2.75
C LEU A 143 -5.81 27.02 1.72
N ALA A 144 -4.98 26.70 0.73
CA ALA A 144 -5.27 25.64 -0.24
C ALA A 144 -5.39 24.27 0.43
N ALA A 145 -4.55 23.98 1.44
CA ALA A 145 -4.64 22.76 2.24
C ALA A 145 -5.95 22.69 3.03
N LEU A 146 -6.41 23.80 3.62
CA LEU A 146 -7.67 23.88 4.35
C LEU A 146 -8.87 23.65 3.42
N VAL A 147 -8.90 24.35 2.28
CA VAL A 147 -9.94 24.19 1.25
C VAL A 147 -10.00 22.75 0.76
N THR A 148 -8.85 22.16 0.43
CA THR A 148 -8.77 20.76 0.00
C THR A 148 -9.15 19.79 1.13
N ALA A 149 -8.81 20.03 2.39
CA ALA A 149 -9.18 19.17 3.53
C ALA A 149 -10.70 19.15 3.80
N LEU A 150 -11.37 20.30 3.60
CA LEU A 150 -12.80 20.47 3.83
C LEU A 150 -13.67 20.07 2.63
N ALA A 151 -13.11 20.13 1.41
CA ALA A 151 -13.83 19.81 0.19
C ALA A 151 -14.23 18.32 0.14
N ALA A 152 -15.41 18.05 -0.43
CA ALA A 152 -15.87 16.68 -0.61
C ALA A 152 -14.97 15.96 -1.63
N PRO A 153 -14.30 14.85 -1.26
CA PRO A 153 -13.45 14.14 -2.20
C PRO A 153 -14.28 13.54 -3.35
N PRO A 154 -13.71 13.46 -4.55
CA PRO A 154 -14.37 12.89 -5.69
C PRO A 154 -14.46 11.37 -5.48
N VAL A 155 -15.53 10.76 -5.99
CA VAL A 155 -15.68 9.31 -5.94
C VAL A 155 -14.93 8.72 -7.14
N GLY A 156 -14.06 7.73 -6.90
CA GLY A 156 -13.36 7.01 -7.98
C GLY A 156 -11.88 7.39 -8.12
N ARG A 157 -11.39 7.50 -9.36
CA ARG A 157 -9.94 7.54 -9.68
C ARG A 157 -9.20 8.73 -9.05
N ALA A 158 -9.87 9.87 -8.91
CA ALA A 158 -9.28 11.07 -8.29
C ALA A 158 -9.30 11.04 -6.75
N GLY A 159 -9.87 10.01 -6.12
CA GLY A 159 -9.92 9.90 -4.66
C GLY A 159 -8.53 9.82 -4.02
N GLY A 160 -7.56 9.20 -4.70
CA GLY A 160 -6.16 9.15 -4.26
C GLY A 160 -5.47 10.52 -4.30
N ALA A 161 -5.62 11.25 -5.42
CA ALA A 161 -5.10 12.60 -5.55
C ALA A 161 -5.72 13.53 -4.50
N ALA A 162 -7.03 13.41 -4.28
CA ALA A 162 -7.69 14.16 -3.22
C ALA A 162 -7.05 13.85 -1.87
N LEU A 163 -6.86 12.58 -1.52
CA LEU A 163 -6.28 12.15 -0.24
C LEU A 163 -4.89 12.73 0.01
N ALA A 164 -4.09 12.90 -1.04
CA ALA A 164 -2.72 13.41 -0.97
C ALA A 164 -2.63 14.95 -0.96
N ALA A 165 -3.54 15.65 -1.63
CA ALA A 165 -3.44 17.11 -1.83
C ALA A 165 -3.32 17.90 -0.53
N ALA A 166 -4.23 17.69 0.42
CA ALA A 166 -4.28 18.44 1.68
C ALA A 166 -3.00 18.27 2.54
N PRO A 167 -2.53 17.04 2.85
CA PRO A 167 -1.30 16.87 3.63
C PRO A 167 -0.06 17.45 2.95
N LEU A 168 0.08 17.29 1.63
CA LEU A 168 1.25 17.77 0.91
C LEU A 168 1.33 19.31 0.90
N LEU A 169 0.21 19.97 0.67
CA LEU A 169 0.12 21.43 0.71
C LEU A 169 0.38 21.96 2.14
N ALA A 170 -0.18 21.32 3.16
CA ALA A 170 0.04 21.72 4.55
C ALA A 170 1.48 21.46 5.01
N PHE A 171 2.10 20.39 4.53
CA PHE A 171 3.52 20.11 4.78
C PHE A 171 4.40 21.22 4.21
N ALA A 172 4.23 21.54 2.91
CA ALA A 172 4.98 22.61 2.27
C ALA A 172 4.79 23.96 2.97
N ALA A 173 3.55 24.28 3.38
CA ALA A 173 3.25 25.49 4.13
C ALA A 173 3.99 25.53 5.48
N GLY A 174 3.99 24.43 6.23
CA GLY A 174 4.68 24.35 7.51
C GLY A 174 6.20 24.48 7.38
N CYS A 175 6.81 23.86 6.37
CA CYS A 175 8.24 24.01 6.08
C CYS A 175 8.62 25.47 5.77
N LEU A 176 7.84 26.14 4.92
CA LEU A 176 8.10 27.53 4.52
C LEU A 176 7.78 28.55 5.63
N ALA A 177 6.97 28.18 6.62
CA ALA A 177 6.66 29.05 7.75
C ALA A 177 7.86 29.24 8.69
N VAL A 178 8.78 28.27 8.74
CA VAL A 178 9.95 28.30 9.61
C VAL A 178 10.98 29.30 9.11
N ASP A 179 11.56 30.05 10.04
CA ASP A 179 12.63 31.00 9.76
C ASP A 179 13.93 30.23 9.43
N PRO A 180 14.56 30.43 8.26
CA PRO A 180 15.80 29.74 7.89
C PRO A 180 16.97 30.08 8.81
N THR A 181 16.91 31.19 9.57
CA THR A 181 17.94 31.59 10.53
C THR A 181 17.78 30.94 11.90
N ALA A 182 16.68 30.20 12.14
CA ALA A 182 16.45 29.51 13.40
C ALA A 182 17.45 28.37 13.64
N TYR A 183 17.75 28.10 14.91
CA TYR A 183 18.52 26.91 15.28
C TYR A 183 17.80 25.64 14.80
N ALA A 184 18.53 24.76 14.10
CA ALA A 184 18.00 23.55 13.47
C ALA A 184 16.79 23.83 12.54
N ALA A 185 16.76 24.98 11.86
CA ALA A 185 15.67 25.42 10.98
C ALA A 185 15.15 24.32 10.04
N GLY A 186 16.05 23.51 9.46
CA GLY A 186 15.64 22.43 8.58
C GLY A 186 14.83 21.33 9.27
N GLN A 187 15.28 20.87 10.44
CA GLN A 187 14.54 19.87 11.23
C GLN A 187 13.24 20.43 11.77
N LEU A 188 13.27 21.68 12.26
CA LEU A 188 12.08 22.39 12.72
C LEU A 188 11.08 22.54 11.57
N GLY A 189 11.53 22.86 10.36
CA GLY A 189 10.72 22.90 9.14
C GLY A 189 10.00 21.59 8.87
N VAL A 190 10.72 20.46 8.93
CA VAL A 190 10.12 19.13 8.77
C VAL A 190 9.09 18.82 9.85
N VAL A 191 9.38 19.14 11.12
CA VAL A 191 8.43 18.93 12.23
C VAL A 191 7.17 19.77 12.05
N VAL A 192 7.30 21.06 11.75
CA VAL A 192 6.17 21.97 11.55
C VAL A 192 5.38 21.59 10.30
N GLY A 193 6.05 21.16 9.23
CA GLY A 193 5.43 20.59 8.04
C GLY A 193 4.61 19.34 8.36
N LEU A 194 5.19 18.37 9.08
CA LEU A 194 4.48 17.15 9.46
C LEU A 194 3.29 17.42 10.38
N LEU A 195 3.42 18.35 11.32
CA LEU A 195 2.30 18.84 12.14
C LEU A 195 1.17 19.41 11.27
N GLY A 196 1.51 20.26 10.29
CA GLY A 196 0.56 20.79 9.32
C GLY A 196 -0.14 19.69 8.53
N ALA A 197 0.62 18.70 8.04
CA ALA A 197 0.08 17.54 7.32
C ALA A 197 -0.87 16.72 8.20
N SER A 198 -0.49 16.44 9.45
CA SER A 198 -1.33 15.73 10.43
C SER A 198 -2.62 16.47 10.70
N LEU A 199 -2.58 17.80 10.87
CA LEU A 199 -3.78 18.62 11.09
C LEU A 199 -4.72 18.58 9.87
N ALA A 200 -4.17 18.74 8.67
CA ALA A 200 -4.97 18.70 7.43
C ALA A 200 -5.63 17.33 7.22
N VAL A 201 -4.92 16.24 7.53
CA VAL A 201 -5.46 14.89 7.43
C VAL A 201 -6.46 14.61 8.56
N ALA A 202 -6.25 15.11 9.77
CA ALA A 202 -7.21 15.00 10.88
C ALA A 202 -8.53 15.69 10.52
N LEU A 203 -8.45 16.90 9.97
CA LEU A 203 -9.63 17.63 9.51
C LEU A 203 -10.37 16.85 8.42
N ARG A 204 -9.64 16.33 7.44
CA ARG A 204 -10.20 15.48 6.39
C ARG A 204 -10.80 14.18 6.93
N TYR A 205 -10.16 13.55 7.91
CA TYR A 205 -10.66 12.34 8.56
C TYR A 205 -12.00 12.64 9.23
N VAL A 206 -12.09 13.71 10.02
CA VAL A 206 -13.33 14.12 10.71
C VAL A 206 -14.44 14.45 9.70
N THR A 207 -14.14 15.23 8.65
CA THR A 207 -15.15 15.59 7.64
C THR A 207 -15.62 14.37 6.85
N THR A 208 -14.70 13.47 6.50
CA THR A 208 -15.02 12.22 5.79
C THR A 208 -15.82 11.29 6.68
N TYR A 209 -15.43 11.11 7.95
CA TYR A 209 -16.12 10.26 8.91
C TYR A 209 -17.55 10.73 9.15
N ARG A 210 -17.76 12.03 9.33
CA ARG A 210 -19.11 12.62 9.51
C ARG A 210 -20.00 12.45 8.29
N ARG A 211 -19.46 12.54 7.07
CA ARG A 211 -20.25 12.45 5.83
C ARG A 211 -20.44 11.00 5.36
N ARG A 212 -19.41 10.18 5.51
CA ARG A 212 -19.27 8.81 4.96
C ARG A 212 -18.31 8.00 5.84
N PRO A 213 -18.79 7.40 6.96
CA PRO A 213 -17.93 6.63 7.86
C PRO A 213 -17.19 5.49 7.13
N ASP A 214 -17.85 4.84 6.17
CA ASP A 214 -17.28 3.80 5.30
C ASP A 214 -16.04 4.25 4.51
N ALA A 215 -15.90 5.54 4.22
CA ALA A 215 -14.80 6.10 3.42
C ALA A 215 -13.65 6.67 4.28
N ALA A 216 -13.83 6.76 5.61
CA ALA A 216 -12.88 7.40 6.51
C ALA A 216 -11.65 6.52 6.84
N ALA A 217 -11.65 5.26 6.43
CA ALA A 217 -10.55 4.34 6.70
C ALA A 217 -9.24 4.78 6.05
N ALA A 218 -9.27 5.29 4.82
CA ALA A 218 -8.10 5.77 4.11
C ALA A 218 -7.46 7.01 4.78
N PRO A 219 -8.18 8.11 5.06
CA PRO A 219 -7.60 9.24 5.79
C PRO A 219 -7.18 8.88 7.21
N GLY A 220 -7.84 7.91 7.87
CA GLY A 220 -7.42 7.42 9.18
C GLY A 220 -6.03 6.76 9.16
N VAL A 221 -5.72 5.97 8.13
CA VAL A 221 -4.37 5.38 7.96
C VAL A 221 -3.33 6.46 7.70
N VAL A 222 -3.63 7.43 6.83
CA VAL A 222 -2.73 8.56 6.56
C VAL A 222 -2.48 9.37 7.84
N LEU A 223 -3.53 9.60 8.65
CA LEU A 223 -3.42 10.32 9.92
C LEU A 223 -2.49 9.61 10.90
N ALA A 224 -2.68 8.30 11.08
CA ALA A 224 -1.84 7.51 11.98
C ALA A 224 -0.36 7.57 11.55
N LEU A 225 -0.09 7.45 10.25
CA LEU A 225 1.27 7.50 9.72
C LEU A 225 1.89 8.90 9.84
N THR A 226 1.15 9.97 9.56
CA THR A 226 1.69 11.34 9.72
C THR A 226 1.91 11.67 11.19
N LEU A 227 1.05 11.23 12.11
CA LEU A 227 1.24 11.43 13.55
C LEU A 227 2.48 10.68 14.07
N VAL A 228 2.68 9.42 13.66
CA VAL A 228 3.89 8.66 14.02
C VAL A 228 5.15 9.35 13.47
N GLY A 229 5.12 9.79 12.21
CA GLY A 229 6.22 10.54 11.61
C GLY A 229 6.51 11.86 12.36
N THR A 230 5.46 12.59 12.73
CA THR A 230 5.56 13.83 13.50
C THR A 230 6.19 13.59 14.87
N ALA A 231 5.73 12.57 15.59
CA ALA A 231 6.24 12.22 16.91
C ALA A 231 7.73 11.87 16.85
N LEU A 232 8.14 11.06 15.88
CA LEU A 232 9.54 10.67 15.71
C LEU A 232 10.44 11.84 15.29
N ALA A 233 9.97 12.68 14.37
CA ALA A 233 10.70 13.90 13.99
C ALA A 233 10.85 14.87 15.18
N SER A 234 9.80 15.01 16.00
CA SER A 234 9.83 15.84 17.21
C SER A 234 10.80 15.30 18.26
N VAL A 235 10.80 13.98 18.48
CA VAL A 235 11.78 13.33 19.37
C VAL A 235 13.21 13.53 18.85
N GLY A 236 13.43 13.39 17.54
CA GLY A 236 14.74 13.64 16.93
C GLY A 236 15.22 15.07 17.14
N LEU A 237 14.35 16.07 16.92
CA LEU A 237 14.63 17.47 17.16
C LEU A 237 14.94 17.75 18.64
N LEU A 238 14.11 17.24 19.57
CA LEU A 238 14.30 17.44 21.01
C LEU A 238 15.54 16.74 21.57
N ALA A 239 15.93 15.61 20.98
CA ALA A 239 17.14 14.88 21.33
C ALA A 239 18.40 15.45 20.65
N GLY A 240 18.26 16.44 19.75
CA GLY A 240 19.38 17.01 18.99
C GLY A 240 20.02 16.02 18.00
N PHE A 241 19.30 14.97 17.59
CA PHE A 241 19.81 14.02 16.62
C PHE A 241 19.83 14.63 15.21
N PRO A 242 20.80 14.29 14.35
CA PRO A 242 20.78 14.68 12.94
C PRO A 242 19.47 14.27 12.25
N GLY A 243 19.00 15.09 11.29
CA GLY A 243 17.68 14.88 10.67
C GLY A 243 17.60 13.55 9.90
N ALA A 244 18.73 13.13 9.33
CA ALA A 244 18.89 11.85 8.65
C ALA A 244 18.71 10.65 9.58
N SER A 245 18.95 10.79 10.89
CA SER A 245 18.84 9.69 11.85
C SER A 245 17.40 9.19 11.98
N ALA A 246 16.43 10.10 12.15
CA ALA A 246 15.02 9.73 12.22
C ALA A 246 14.52 9.12 10.91
N ALA A 247 15.00 9.65 9.77
CA ALA A 247 14.67 9.12 8.46
C ALA A 247 15.20 7.69 8.27
N ALA A 248 16.40 7.39 8.77
CA ALA A 248 17.02 6.07 8.66
C ALA A 248 16.27 5.01 9.46
N VAL A 249 15.87 5.34 10.69
CA VAL A 249 15.05 4.45 11.53
C VAL A 249 13.69 4.18 10.88
N LEU A 250 13.02 5.23 10.40
CA LEU A 250 11.73 5.10 9.72
C LEU A 250 11.82 4.27 8.43
N LEU A 251 12.85 4.52 7.62
CA LEU A 251 13.10 3.78 6.39
C LEU A 251 13.32 2.29 6.68
N GLY A 252 14.17 1.98 7.68
CA GLY A 252 14.41 0.61 8.13
C GLY A 252 13.16 -0.10 8.64
N ALA A 253 12.18 0.63 9.19
CA ALA A 253 10.90 0.08 9.63
C ALA A 253 9.89 -0.16 8.51
N MET A 254 10.04 0.48 7.33
CA MET A 254 9.06 0.41 6.23
C MET A 254 8.71 -1.02 5.78
N PRO A 255 9.66 -1.96 5.60
CA PRO A 255 9.34 -3.33 5.22
C PRO A 255 8.51 -4.08 6.28
N LEU A 256 8.74 -3.79 7.57
CA LEU A 256 7.97 -4.37 8.67
C LEU A 256 6.55 -3.82 8.67
N VAL A 257 6.38 -2.51 8.48
CA VAL A 257 5.07 -1.88 8.35
C VAL A 257 4.30 -2.51 7.18
N LEU A 258 4.93 -2.64 6.01
CA LEU A 258 4.31 -3.24 4.83
C LEU A 258 3.83 -4.69 5.08
N ARG A 259 4.60 -5.48 5.83
CA ARG A 259 4.23 -6.86 6.24
C ARG A 259 3.15 -6.90 7.32
N ALA A 260 3.10 -5.91 8.21
CA ALA A 260 2.09 -5.81 9.26
C ALA A 260 0.75 -5.25 8.73
N LEU A 261 0.72 -4.59 7.57
CA LEU A 261 -0.51 -3.99 7.02
C LEU A 261 -1.71 -4.96 6.95
N PRO A 262 -1.58 -6.23 6.51
CA PRO A 262 -2.72 -7.14 6.48
C PRO A 262 -3.33 -7.39 7.86
N SER A 263 -2.50 -7.64 8.89
CA SER A 263 -2.98 -7.87 10.26
C SER A 263 -3.54 -6.59 10.89
N LEU A 264 -2.90 -5.44 10.64
CA LEU A 264 -3.36 -4.13 11.12
C LEU A 264 -4.63 -3.63 10.41
N SER A 265 -4.95 -4.17 9.22
CA SER A 265 -6.10 -3.72 8.43
C SER A 265 -7.42 -4.35 8.85
N ILE A 266 -7.38 -5.55 9.44
CA ILE A 266 -8.56 -6.31 9.83
C ILE A 266 -8.83 -6.02 11.31
N ASP A 267 -9.99 -5.43 11.57
CA ASP A 267 -10.47 -5.14 12.91
C ASP A 267 -11.79 -5.92 13.08
N VAL A 268 -11.74 -7.01 13.84
CA VAL A 268 -12.90 -7.86 14.13
C VAL A 268 -13.09 -7.86 15.63
N PRO A 269 -14.27 -7.44 16.13
CA PRO A 269 -14.56 -7.46 17.56
C PRO A 269 -14.30 -8.84 18.17
N ASP A 270 -13.60 -8.89 19.31
CA ASP A 270 -13.24 -10.15 19.99
C ASP A 270 -14.45 -11.01 20.32
N ALA A 271 -15.58 -10.38 20.66
CA ALA A 271 -16.85 -11.05 20.92
C ALA A 271 -17.43 -11.81 19.70
N LEU A 272 -16.85 -11.64 18.50
CA LEU A 272 -17.19 -12.42 17.30
C LEU A 272 -16.14 -13.51 16.98
N LEU A 273 -14.95 -13.44 17.59
CA LEU A 273 -13.85 -14.39 17.38
C LEU A 273 -13.78 -15.44 18.48
N LEU A 274 -14.11 -15.04 19.71
CA LEU A 274 -14.04 -15.87 20.90
C LEU A 274 -15.43 -15.89 21.56
N ASP A 275 -15.90 -17.09 21.88
CA ASP A 275 -17.02 -17.22 22.80
C ASP A 275 -16.52 -16.91 24.22
N VAL A 276 -16.66 -15.63 24.59
CA VAL A 276 -16.16 -15.08 25.86
C VAL A 276 -16.70 -15.88 27.05
N GLY A 277 -17.92 -16.43 26.95
CA GLY A 277 -18.52 -17.28 27.99
C GLY A 277 -17.82 -18.63 28.15
N VAL A 278 -17.18 -19.15 27.11
CA VAL A 278 -16.45 -20.43 27.15
C VAL A 278 -15.01 -20.23 27.64
N VAL A 279 -14.40 -19.07 27.32
CA VAL A 279 -13.00 -18.74 27.65
C VAL A 279 -12.84 -18.19 29.08
N GLN A 280 -13.83 -17.49 29.62
CA GLN A 280 -13.79 -16.93 30.99
C GLN A 280 -14.13 -17.93 32.11
N ARG A 281 -14.06 -19.25 31.85
CA ARG A 281 -14.45 -20.29 32.83
C ARG A 281 -13.66 -20.29 34.15
N THR A 282 -12.51 -19.62 34.21
CA THR A 282 -11.61 -19.62 35.38
C THR A 282 -11.52 -18.28 36.13
N ALA A 283 -12.20 -17.22 35.67
CA ALA A 283 -12.14 -15.91 36.30
C ALA A 283 -13.53 -15.26 36.35
N GLY A 284 -14.44 -15.85 37.13
CA GLY A 284 -15.71 -15.21 37.46
C GLY A 284 -15.63 -14.56 38.84
N SER A 285 -15.51 -13.23 38.89
CA SER A 285 -15.88 -12.51 40.12
C SER A 285 -17.41 -12.47 40.22
N VAL A 286 -17.96 -12.61 41.43
CA VAL A 286 -19.41 -12.76 41.71
C VAL A 286 -20.26 -11.56 41.24
N ARG A 287 -19.65 -10.46 40.76
CA ARG A 287 -20.34 -9.25 40.30
C ARG A 287 -20.18 -8.96 38.81
N GLU A 288 -19.53 -9.83 38.05
CA GLU A 288 -19.28 -9.54 36.64
C GLU A 288 -20.54 -9.82 35.79
N PRO A 289 -21.02 -8.84 35.00
CA PRO A 289 -22.18 -9.03 34.15
C PRO A 289 -21.95 -10.19 33.18
N ALA A 290 -22.93 -11.09 33.04
CA ALA A 290 -22.84 -12.23 32.14
C ALA A 290 -22.44 -11.79 30.72
N ALA A 291 -21.37 -12.40 30.19
CA ALA A 291 -20.87 -12.11 28.85
C ALA A 291 -21.99 -12.32 27.82
N ARG A 292 -22.23 -11.31 26.97
CA ARG A 292 -23.26 -11.42 25.92
C ARG A 292 -22.81 -12.45 24.88
N PRO A 293 -23.71 -13.35 24.44
CA PRO A 293 -23.37 -14.34 23.42
C PRO A 293 -22.99 -13.65 22.09
N PRO A 294 -22.13 -14.27 21.28
CA PRO A 294 -21.70 -13.72 19.99
C PRO A 294 -22.92 -13.39 19.11
N GLY A 295 -22.97 -12.15 18.63
CA GLY A 295 -24.02 -11.70 17.72
C GLY A 295 -24.00 -12.45 16.39
N ARG A 296 -25.16 -12.60 15.73
CA ARG A 296 -25.24 -13.26 14.41
C ARG A 296 -24.39 -12.53 13.36
N VAL A 297 -23.44 -13.24 12.75
CA VAL A 297 -22.61 -12.73 11.65
C VAL A 297 -23.45 -12.58 10.38
N ARG A 298 -23.71 -11.34 9.97
CA ARG A 298 -24.44 -11.02 8.72
C ARG A 298 -23.45 -10.90 7.56
N ALA A 299 -23.80 -11.46 6.41
CA ALA A 299 -22.97 -11.37 5.20
C ALA A 299 -22.68 -9.92 4.77
N ALA A 300 -23.61 -8.99 5.03
CA ALA A 300 -23.40 -7.57 4.79
C ALA A 300 -22.28 -6.97 5.67
N SER A 301 -22.23 -7.35 6.94
CA SER A 301 -21.19 -6.91 7.90
C SER A 301 -19.82 -7.46 7.50
N VAL A 302 -19.74 -8.73 7.12
CA VAL A 302 -18.49 -9.35 6.62
C VAL A 302 -18.00 -8.63 5.35
N ARG A 303 -18.88 -8.41 4.36
CA ARG A 303 -18.52 -7.67 3.14
C ARG A 303 -18.10 -6.23 3.42
N HIS A 304 -18.66 -5.60 4.45
CA HIS A 304 -18.23 -4.26 4.86
C HIS A 304 -16.84 -4.32 5.50
N ALA A 305 -16.61 -5.19 6.48
CA ALA A 305 -15.31 -5.36 7.14
C ALA A 305 -14.18 -5.68 6.16
N VAL A 306 -14.41 -6.61 5.21
CA VAL A 306 -13.43 -6.96 4.18
C VAL A 306 -13.11 -5.78 3.26
N ARG A 307 -14.12 -5.01 2.83
CA ARG A 307 -13.88 -3.82 1.97
C ARG A 307 -13.10 -2.74 2.72
N THR A 308 -13.43 -2.51 3.99
CA THR A 308 -12.72 -1.55 4.84
C THR A 308 -11.28 -1.97 5.06
N ALA A 309 -11.03 -3.25 5.35
CA ALA A 309 -9.67 -3.80 5.50
C ALA A 309 -8.86 -3.70 4.19
N GLN A 310 -9.46 -4.06 3.04
CA GLN A 310 -8.81 -3.91 1.74
C GLN A 310 -8.46 -2.45 1.43
N ALA A 311 -9.36 -1.51 1.75
CA ALA A 311 -9.09 -0.09 1.59
C ALA A 311 -7.92 0.39 2.46
N ARG A 312 -7.92 0.02 3.77
CA ARG A 312 -6.81 0.33 4.70
C ARG A 312 -5.48 -0.23 4.19
N ARG A 313 -5.47 -1.50 3.76
CA ARG A 313 -4.28 -2.16 3.22
C ARG A 313 -3.76 -1.47 1.96
N HIS A 314 -4.64 -1.14 1.00
CA HIS A 314 -4.23 -0.47 -0.23
C HIS A 314 -3.69 0.94 0.03
N THR A 315 -4.36 1.71 0.89
CA THR A 315 -3.90 3.04 1.27
C THR A 315 -2.59 2.97 2.04
N GLY A 316 -2.47 2.06 3.02
CA GLY A 316 -1.23 1.85 3.76
C GLY A 316 -0.06 1.48 2.84
N ALA A 317 -0.27 0.56 1.89
CA ALA A 317 0.76 0.16 0.93
C ALA A 317 1.18 1.32 0.02
N LEU A 318 0.23 2.15 -0.41
CA LEU A 318 0.51 3.33 -1.21
C LEU A 318 1.31 4.37 -0.42
N VAL A 319 0.92 4.66 0.83
CA VAL A 319 1.62 5.64 1.68
C VAL A 319 3.04 5.16 1.96
N VAL A 320 3.22 3.89 2.34
CA VAL A 320 4.54 3.30 2.58
C VAL A 320 5.40 3.35 1.32
N ALA A 321 4.83 3.06 0.14
CA ALA A 321 5.53 3.15 -1.13
C ALA A 321 5.94 4.59 -1.49
N VAL A 322 5.12 5.60 -1.20
CA VAL A 322 5.47 7.01 -1.47
C VAL A 322 6.47 7.54 -0.45
N LEU A 323 6.34 7.14 0.82
CA LEU A 323 7.17 7.63 1.91
C LEU A 323 8.59 7.06 1.85
N ALA A 324 8.76 5.80 1.44
CA ALA A 324 10.07 5.16 1.44
C ALA A 324 11.12 5.90 0.59
N PRO A 325 10.87 6.30 -0.67
CA PRO A 325 11.81 7.12 -1.45
C PRO A 325 12.13 8.48 -0.80
N VAL A 326 11.13 9.15 -0.24
CA VAL A 326 11.36 10.43 0.47
C VAL A 326 12.31 10.24 1.65
N LEU A 327 12.10 9.19 2.45
CA LEU A 327 13.01 8.85 3.55
C LEU A 327 14.38 8.40 3.01
N GLY A 328 14.42 7.64 1.91
CA GLY A 328 15.63 7.22 1.19
C GLY A 328 16.52 8.39 0.82
N ALA A 329 15.98 9.37 0.10
CA ALA A 329 16.68 10.59 -0.28
C ALA A 329 17.28 11.33 0.93
N VAL A 330 16.51 11.50 2.01
CA VAL A 330 16.98 12.18 3.23
C VAL A 330 18.09 11.37 3.92
N THR A 331 17.95 10.05 3.99
CA THR A 331 18.98 9.18 4.59
C THR A 331 20.28 9.20 3.81
N LEU A 332 20.20 9.21 2.48
CA LEU A 332 21.37 9.23 1.61
C LEU A 332 22.05 10.61 1.60
N ALA A 333 21.28 11.69 1.61
CA ALA A 333 21.82 13.04 1.71
C ALA A 333 22.65 13.25 3.00
N GLY A 334 22.20 12.65 4.12
CA GLY A 334 22.93 12.66 5.39
C GLY A 334 24.08 11.65 5.51
N SER A 335 24.28 10.79 4.50
CA SER A 335 25.27 9.69 4.53
C SER A 335 26.64 10.05 3.99
N ALA A 336 26.84 11.29 3.53
CA ALA A 336 28.13 11.74 3.00
C ALA A 336 29.17 11.85 4.14
N ALA A 337 30.07 10.86 4.23
CA ALA A 337 31.22 10.90 5.12
C ALA A 337 32.51 10.99 4.31
N PRO A 338 33.42 11.96 4.59
CA PRO A 338 34.71 12.01 3.91
C PRO A 338 35.56 10.78 4.24
N ALA A 339 36.47 10.39 3.33
CA ALA A 339 37.32 9.22 3.53
C ALA A 339 38.19 9.29 4.80
N SER A 340 38.52 10.50 5.24
CA SER A 340 39.26 10.80 6.48
C SER A 340 38.41 10.71 7.76
N ALA A 341 37.10 10.50 7.67
CA ALA A 341 36.22 10.42 8.82
C ALA A 341 36.52 9.21 9.73
N PRO A 342 36.22 9.30 11.04
CA PRO A 342 36.27 8.18 11.96
C PRO A 342 35.53 6.94 11.44
N LEU A 343 36.00 5.75 11.83
CA LEU A 343 35.40 4.48 11.39
C LEU A 343 33.90 4.38 11.70
N VAL A 344 33.46 4.97 12.81
CA VAL A 344 32.05 4.95 13.25
C VAL A 344 31.16 5.74 12.27
N ASP A 345 31.62 6.90 11.80
CA ASP A 345 30.86 7.75 10.87
C ASP A 345 30.81 7.12 9.48
N ARG A 346 31.92 6.48 9.06
CA ARG A 346 31.94 5.68 7.82
C ARG A 346 31.01 4.47 7.92
N LEU A 347 30.93 3.81 9.08
CA LEU A 347 29.99 2.71 9.29
C LEU A 347 28.54 3.16 9.18
N ALA A 348 28.19 4.34 9.72
CA ALA A 348 26.85 4.92 9.57
C ALA A 348 26.53 5.23 8.09
N ALA A 349 27.50 5.77 7.34
CA ALA A 349 27.36 6.00 5.90
C ALA A 349 27.11 4.71 5.10
N TYR A 350 27.90 3.65 5.34
CA TYR A 350 27.68 2.35 4.70
C TYR A 350 26.36 1.71 5.11
N ALA A 351 25.96 1.86 6.37
CA ALA A 351 24.66 1.38 6.85
C ALA A 351 23.49 2.11 6.18
N ALA A 352 23.63 3.40 5.87
CA ALA A 352 22.62 4.17 5.13
C ALA A 352 22.44 3.64 3.70
N LEU A 353 23.54 3.34 2.99
CA LEU A 353 23.49 2.69 1.68
C LEU A 353 22.85 1.28 1.78
N ALA A 354 23.25 0.52 2.80
CA ALA A 354 22.76 -0.85 3.00
C ALA A 354 21.27 -0.91 3.36
N VAL A 355 20.75 0.02 4.18
CA VAL A 355 19.32 0.06 4.51
C VAL A 355 18.47 0.41 3.29
N VAL A 356 18.89 1.36 2.45
CA VAL A 356 18.20 1.70 1.20
C VAL A 356 18.15 0.49 0.28
N ALA A 357 19.29 -0.20 0.10
CA ALA A 357 19.35 -1.43 -0.70
C ALA A 357 18.44 -2.55 -0.15
N ALA A 358 18.47 -2.78 1.16
CA ALA A 358 17.62 -3.77 1.82
C ALA A 358 16.13 -3.46 1.65
N VAL A 359 15.72 -2.21 1.84
CA VAL A 359 14.32 -1.78 1.67
C VAL A 359 13.89 -1.92 0.21
N ALA A 360 14.74 -1.55 -0.75
CA ALA A 360 14.47 -1.73 -2.18
C ALA A 360 14.26 -3.21 -2.54
N ILE A 361 15.12 -4.12 -2.06
CA ILE A 361 14.97 -5.57 -2.25
C ILE A 361 13.65 -6.07 -1.66
N ALA A 362 13.35 -5.68 -0.41
CA ALA A 362 12.12 -6.09 0.27
C ALA A 362 10.86 -5.61 -0.48
N PHE A 363 10.89 -4.40 -1.02
CA PHE A 363 9.78 -3.81 -1.76
C PHE A 363 9.64 -4.37 -3.18
N ALA A 364 10.74 -4.78 -3.82
CA ALA A 364 10.71 -5.44 -5.12
C ALA A 364 10.10 -6.86 -5.01
N LEU A 365 10.50 -7.62 -3.98
CA LEU A 365 10.15 -9.03 -3.81
C LEU A 365 8.84 -9.26 -3.04
N GLY A 366 8.62 -8.53 -1.95
CA GLY A 366 7.47 -8.72 -1.04
C GLY A 366 6.09 -8.75 -1.69
N PRO A 367 5.78 -7.90 -2.68
CA PRO A 367 4.46 -7.86 -3.30
C PRO A 367 4.06 -9.08 -4.14
N ARG A 368 4.94 -10.08 -4.32
CA ARG A 368 4.65 -11.28 -5.13
C ARG A 368 3.45 -12.12 -4.64
N THR A 369 3.09 -11.99 -3.37
CA THR A 369 1.94 -12.67 -2.77
C THR A 369 0.69 -11.78 -2.69
N ALA A 370 0.81 -10.50 -3.04
CA ALA A 370 -0.30 -9.56 -2.99
C ALA A 370 -1.25 -9.73 -4.19
N ARG A 371 -2.55 -9.58 -3.94
CA ARG A 371 -3.59 -9.56 -4.99
C ARG A 371 -4.00 -8.12 -5.26
N GLY A 372 -4.02 -7.73 -6.54
CA GLY A 372 -4.44 -6.39 -6.99
C GLY A 372 -3.27 -5.50 -7.44
N ILE A 373 -3.56 -4.53 -8.31
CA ILE A 373 -2.56 -3.69 -8.98
C ILE A 373 -1.83 -2.77 -8.00
N ILE A 374 -2.55 -2.08 -7.10
CA ILE A 374 -1.95 -1.12 -6.17
C ILE A 374 -0.93 -1.79 -5.22
N PRO A 375 -1.29 -2.84 -4.46
CA PRO A 375 -0.35 -3.45 -3.52
C PRO A 375 0.78 -4.22 -4.22
N THR A 376 0.71 -4.46 -5.53
CA THR A 376 1.77 -5.11 -6.31
C THR A 376 2.72 -4.12 -6.98
N VAL A 377 2.18 -3.06 -7.60
CA VAL A 377 2.95 -2.11 -8.41
C VAL A 377 3.54 -0.99 -7.55
N ALA A 378 2.80 -0.47 -6.56
CA ALA A 378 3.26 0.69 -5.80
C ALA A 378 4.59 0.43 -5.05
N PRO A 379 4.75 -0.68 -4.29
CA PRO A 379 6.03 -0.94 -3.62
C PRO A 379 7.17 -1.18 -4.62
N ARG A 380 6.90 -1.75 -5.79
CA ARG A 380 7.93 -1.96 -6.84
C ARG A 380 8.39 -0.65 -7.47
N LEU A 381 7.49 0.29 -7.71
CA LEU A 381 7.86 1.64 -8.18
C LEU A 381 8.70 2.36 -7.12
N ALA A 382 8.37 2.20 -5.85
CA ALA A 382 9.17 2.73 -4.75
C ALA A 382 10.56 2.09 -4.67
N ALA A 383 10.66 0.77 -4.85
CA ALA A 383 11.95 0.08 -4.95
C ALA A 383 12.79 0.62 -6.11
N PHE A 384 12.18 0.87 -7.26
CA PHE A 384 12.86 1.49 -8.40
C PHE A 384 13.39 2.89 -8.06
N ALA A 385 12.57 3.74 -7.45
CA ALA A 385 13.00 5.08 -7.02
C ALA A 385 14.17 5.02 -6.03
N LEU A 386 14.10 4.15 -5.01
CA LEU A 386 15.19 3.95 -4.04
C LEU A 386 16.49 3.50 -4.70
N LEU A 387 16.43 2.67 -5.74
CA LEU A 387 17.62 2.24 -6.47
C LEU A 387 18.21 3.35 -7.34
N VAL A 388 17.38 4.21 -7.92
CA VAL A 388 17.83 5.41 -8.62
C VAL A 388 18.51 6.37 -7.65
N GLU A 389 17.92 6.61 -6.48
CA GLU A 389 18.52 7.45 -5.44
C GLU A 389 19.86 6.87 -4.97
N LEU A 390 19.93 5.56 -4.74
CA LEU A 390 21.17 4.86 -4.38
C LEU A 390 22.24 5.01 -5.47
N ALA A 391 21.85 4.92 -6.74
CA ALA A 391 22.74 5.12 -7.89
C ALA A 391 23.33 6.53 -7.92
N ILE A 392 22.49 7.54 -7.71
CA ILE A 392 22.89 8.94 -7.67
C ILE A 392 23.84 9.18 -6.51
N ALA A 393 23.49 8.70 -5.31
CA ALA A 393 24.32 8.86 -4.11
C ALA A 393 25.71 8.23 -4.27
N VAL A 394 25.80 7.03 -4.85
CA VAL A 394 27.07 6.36 -5.14
C VAL A 394 27.85 7.06 -6.26
N GLY A 395 27.16 7.57 -7.29
CA GLY A 395 27.81 8.24 -8.42
C GLY A 395 28.39 9.61 -8.08
N TRP A 396 27.90 10.26 -7.03
CA TRP A 396 28.34 11.59 -6.60
C TRP A 396 29.41 11.57 -5.50
N SER A 397 29.75 10.41 -4.94
CA SER A 397 30.78 10.34 -3.91
C SER A 397 32.18 10.29 -4.53
N ASP A 398 32.95 11.36 -4.37
CA ASP A 398 34.33 11.55 -4.87
C ASP A 398 35.38 10.53 -4.36
N GLY A 399 34.98 9.58 -3.51
CA GLY A 399 35.88 8.67 -2.80
C GLY A 399 35.56 7.18 -2.91
N LEU A 400 34.65 6.76 -3.80
CA LEU A 400 34.41 5.33 -4.02
C LEU A 400 35.33 4.80 -5.10
N ASP A 401 36.25 3.92 -4.71
CA ASP A 401 37.10 3.13 -5.62
C ASP A 401 36.27 2.60 -6.81
N VAL A 402 36.91 2.56 -7.98
CA VAL A 402 36.36 2.11 -9.28
C VAL A 402 35.68 0.72 -9.21
N ALA A 403 35.89 -0.04 -8.12
CA ALA A 403 35.26 -1.32 -7.81
C ALA A 403 33.80 -1.24 -7.27
N VAL A 404 33.31 -0.11 -6.75
CA VAL A 404 31.95 -0.01 -6.14
C VAL A 404 30.89 0.42 -7.17
N ALA A 405 31.28 1.22 -8.17
CA ALA A 405 30.43 1.61 -9.30
C ALA A 405 29.80 0.42 -10.08
N PRO A 406 30.54 -0.67 -10.42
CA PRO A 406 29.94 -1.83 -11.07
C PRO A 406 28.97 -2.59 -10.15
N ALA A 407 29.17 -2.62 -8.83
CA ALA A 407 28.23 -3.23 -7.89
C ALA A 407 26.91 -2.46 -7.81
N ALA A 408 26.96 -1.12 -7.83
CA ALA A 408 25.76 -0.28 -7.94
C ALA A 408 25.04 -0.51 -9.27
N PHE A 409 25.77 -0.59 -10.40
CA PHE A 409 25.19 -0.92 -11.71
C PHE A 409 24.56 -2.31 -11.75
N VAL A 410 25.16 -3.31 -11.10
CA VAL A 410 24.60 -4.66 -10.97
C VAL A 410 23.34 -4.66 -10.10
N MET A 411 23.30 -3.86 -9.03
CA MET A 411 22.12 -3.72 -8.17
C MET A 411 20.97 -2.97 -8.85
N ILE A 412 21.27 -1.92 -9.61
CA ILE A 412 20.32 -1.21 -10.46
C ILE A 412 19.81 -2.15 -11.56
N GLY A 413 20.70 -2.91 -12.20
CA GLY A 413 20.37 -3.93 -13.18
C GLY A 413 19.50 -5.04 -12.60
N ALA A 414 19.80 -5.51 -11.39
CA ALA A 414 19.03 -6.52 -10.68
C ALA A 414 17.64 -6.01 -10.26
N GLY A 415 17.53 -4.74 -9.86
CA GLY A 415 16.25 -4.11 -9.56
C GLY A 415 15.40 -3.79 -10.79
N LEU A 416 16.04 -3.36 -11.88
CA LEU A 416 15.41 -3.22 -13.20
C LEU A 416 14.91 -4.58 -13.71
N LEU A 417 15.69 -5.65 -13.54
CA LEU A 417 15.25 -7.02 -13.83
C LEU A 417 14.09 -7.41 -12.91
N ALA A 418 14.19 -7.23 -11.59
CA ALA A 418 13.09 -7.55 -10.67
C ALA A 418 11.79 -6.79 -10.99
N ALA A 419 11.89 -5.52 -11.43
CA ALA A 419 10.77 -4.70 -11.88
C ALA A 419 10.25 -5.10 -13.28
N ALA A 420 11.12 -5.50 -14.21
CA ALA A 420 10.77 -5.95 -15.55
C ALA A 420 10.10 -7.34 -15.57
N TRP A 421 10.33 -8.17 -14.54
CA TRP A 421 9.77 -9.52 -14.41
C TRP A 421 8.27 -9.56 -13.99
N VAL A 422 7.52 -8.49 -14.25
CA VAL A 422 6.06 -8.40 -14.03
C VAL A 422 5.25 -9.37 -14.90
N ARG A 423 5.80 -9.84 -16.03
CA ARG A 423 5.08 -10.69 -17.00
C ARG A 423 5.42 -12.19 -17.00
N PRO A 424 6.68 -12.65 -16.85
CA PRO A 424 6.98 -14.08 -17.05
C PRO A 424 6.52 -15.02 -15.93
N PHE A 425 6.36 -14.54 -14.68
CA PHE A 425 5.87 -15.39 -13.59
C PHE A 425 4.36 -15.66 -13.64
N ALA A 426 3.61 -14.86 -14.40
CA ALA A 426 2.21 -15.15 -14.69
C ALA A 426 2.04 -16.29 -15.71
N SER A 427 3.09 -16.64 -16.48
CA SER A 427 3.05 -17.65 -17.54
C SER A 427 3.63 -19.02 -17.16
N GLY A 428 3.59 -19.40 -15.87
CA GLY A 428 3.76 -20.80 -15.46
C GLY A 428 5.20 -21.29 -15.25
N TRP A 429 6.22 -20.44 -15.32
CA TRP A 429 7.61 -20.83 -15.03
C TRP A 429 7.85 -20.91 -13.52
N ARG A 430 7.72 -22.11 -12.95
CA ARG A 430 7.95 -22.38 -11.52
C ARG A 430 9.26 -23.13 -11.31
N SER A 431 10.40 -22.43 -11.40
CA SER A 431 11.63 -22.96 -10.82
C SER A 431 11.56 -22.84 -9.29
N VAL A 432 11.50 -23.98 -8.60
CA VAL A 432 11.45 -24.07 -7.12
C VAL A 432 12.68 -23.40 -6.50
N ARG A 433 13.85 -23.50 -7.17
CA ARG A 433 15.10 -22.89 -6.69
C ARG A 433 15.03 -21.36 -6.69
N TRP A 434 14.49 -20.77 -7.75
CA TRP A 434 14.31 -19.31 -7.85
C TRP A 434 13.29 -18.76 -6.86
N SER A 435 12.24 -19.52 -6.55
CA SER A 435 11.29 -19.12 -5.51
C SER A 435 11.98 -19.07 -4.14
N ARG A 436 12.74 -20.12 -3.79
CA ARG A 436 13.42 -20.21 -2.50
C ARG A 436 14.50 -19.13 -2.31
N THR A 437 15.26 -18.81 -3.35
CA THR A 437 16.25 -17.73 -3.26
C THR A 437 15.59 -16.37 -3.06
N ALA A 438 14.47 -16.09 -3.74
CA ALA A 438 13.69 -14.89 -3.50
C ALA A 438 13.09 -14.85 -2.09
N ASP A 439 12.62 -15.98 -1.54
CA ASP A 439 12.14 -16.09 -0.15
C ASP A 439 13.24 -15.70 0.86
N ILE A 440 14.46 -16.22 0.66
CA ILE A 440 15.61 -15.96 1.54
C ILE A 440 16.07 -14.50 1.43
N LEU A 441 16.17 -13.96 0.22
CA LEU A 441 16.58 -12.57 0.01
C LEU A 441 15.57 -11.60 0.61
N GLU A 442 14.28 -11.85 0.40
CA GLU A 442 13.21 -11.03 0.98
C GLU A 442 13.24 -11.09 2.52
N SER A 443 13.33 -12.29 3.11
CA SER A 443 13.36 -12.42 4.57
C SER A 443 14.60 -11.78 5.19
N THR A 444 15.77 -11.99 4.58
CA THR A 444 17.05 -11.38 5.02
C THR A 444 16.97 -9.86 4.93
N ALA A 445 16.49 -9.31 3.81
CA ALA A 445 16.34 -7.87 3.63
C ALA A 445 15.39 -7.25 4.66
N VAL A 446 14.25 -7.91 4.94
CA VAL A 446 13.28 -7.43 5.94
C VAL A 446 13.85 -7.46 7.35
N VAL A 447 14.56 -8.54 7.72
CA VAL A 447 15.16 -8.68 9.06
C VAL A 447 16.29 -7.67 9.26
N LEU A 448 17.09 -7.41 8.23
CA LEU A 448 18.24 -6.50 8.31
C LEU A 448 17.88 -5.01 8.17
N ALA A 449 16.74 -4.66 7.55
CA ALA A 449 16.39 -3.25 7.31
C ALA A 449 16.33 -2.42 8.59
N ALA A 450 15.66 -2.92 9.64
CA ALA A 450 15.54 -2.21 10.92
C ALA A 450 16.88 -1.99 11.65
N PRO A 451 17.72 -3.02 11.87
CA PRO A 451 19.02 -2.82 12.51
C PRO A 451 19.95 -1.95 11.65
N LEU A 452 19.93 -2.09 10.32
CA LEU A 452 20.70 -1.20 9.44
C LEU A 452 20.25 0.25 9.57
N GLY A 453 18.94 0.51 9.67
CA GLY A 453 18.39 1.83 9.93
C GLY A 453 18.85 2.43 11.26
N LEU A 454 18.96 1.63 12.33
CA LEU A 454 19.49 2.07 13.62
C LEU A 454 21.00 2.39 13.56
N VAL A 455 21.78 1.58 12.85
CA VAL A 455 23.22 1.85 12.66
C VAL A 455 23.42 3.10 11.81
N ALA A 456 22.67 3.24 10.72
CA ALA A 456 22.67 4.43 9.86
C ALA A 456 22.25 5.69 10.61
N ALA A 457 21.39 5.56 11.61
CA ALA A 457 20.99 6.66 12.48
C ALA A 457 22.07 7.10 13.49
N GLY A 458 23.19 6.39 13.57
CA GLY A 458 24.29 6.71 14.50
C GLY A 458 24.07 6.21 15.92
N VAL A 459 23.12 5.29 16.16
CA VAL A 459 22.84 4.76 17.51
C VAL A 459 24.08 4.14 18.16
N VAL A 460 24.94 3.50 17.36
CA VAL A 460 26.22 2.93 17.85
C VAL A 460 27.16 4.02 18.38
N ALA A 461 27.22 5.16 17.71
CA ALA A 461 28.01 6.31 18.15
C ALA A 461 27.44 6.88 19.46
N ALA A 462 26.12 7.02 19.56
CA ALA A 462 25.44 7.50 20.75
C ALA A 462 25.67 6.60 21.97
N MET A 463 25.56 5.27 21.80
CA MET A 463 25.83 4.31 22.88
C MET A 463 27.30 4.35 23.33
N ARG A 464 28.23 4.53 22.39
CA ARG A 464 29.66 4.65 22.73
C ARG A 464 29.96 5.91 23.52
N LEU A 465 29.37 7.05 23.13
CA LEU A 465 29.48 8.31 23.86
C LEU A 465 28.96 8.17 25.30
N LEU A 466 27.80 7.53 25.49
CA LEU A 466 27.23 7.25 26.81
C LEU A 466 28.08 6.31 27.66
N ALA A 467 28.81 5.37 27.04
CA ALA A 467 29.68 4.44 27.76
C ALA A 467 31.09 4.99 28.07
N SER A 468 31.49 6.07 27.38
CA SER A 468 32.80 6.74 27.57
C SER A 468 32.75 7.97 28.48
N GLY A 469 31.56 8.41 28.87
CA GLY A 469 31.36 9.38 29.97
C GLY A 469 31.21 8.66 31.29
#